data_AF-A0A5R8PJR5-F1
#
_entry.id   AF-A0A5R8PJR5-F1
#
_cell.length_a   1.000
_cell.length_b   1.000
_cell.length_c   1.000
_cell.angle_alpha   90.00
_cell.angle_beta   90.00
_cell.angle_gamma   90.00
#
_symmetry.space_group_name_H-M   'P 1'
#
loop_
_entity.id
_entity.type
_entity.pdbx_description
1 polymer ?
#
loop_
_entity_poly.entity_id
_entity_poly.type
_entity_poly.pdbx_seq_one_letter_code
_entity_poly.pdbx_strand_id
1 'polypeptide(L)'
;MPSHGSTSGIGERQVPASPAPASPPLGRDIGDGSVPPPNSPAPIPLPERSSGAGDSAPAGRLELAVGLGLRPGTTAERIIAAVRTVLGAHPIACLATVDRRADEPGIRAAAAEFGVPLYSFTPAELAAVQVPNPSAHAMDALGIPGVAEAAALLAGTGGLVFSRRIVAGVVVAAAAHGSPVPDA
;
A
#
# COMPACT_ATOMS: atom_id res chain seq x y z
N MET A 1 -3.71 32.50 -59.58
CA MET A 1 -4.39 33.25 -58.49
C MET A 1 -3.79 32.81 -57.16
N PRO A 2 -3.01 33.65 -56.46
CA PRO A 2 -2.67 33.40 -55.06
C PRO A 2 -3.36 34.43 -54.17
N SER A 3 -4.36 33.99 -53.39
CA SER A 3 -5.00 34.78 -52.36
C SER A 3 -4.29 34.53 -51.03
N HIS A 4 -3.54 35.53 -50.57
CA HIS A 4 -3.06 35.61 -49.19
C HIS A 4 -4.22 36.06 -48.29
N GLY A 5 -4.49 35.30 -47.24
CA GLY A 5 -5.43 35.67 -46.19
C GLY A 5 -4.86 35.27 -44.84
N SER A 6 -3.93 36.06 -44.33
CA SER A 6 -3.49 36.04 -42.94
C SER A 6 -4.38 36.97 -42.13
N THR A 7 -5.07 36.46 -41.12
CA THR A 7 -5.60 37.27 -40.02
C THR A 7 -5.39 36.53 -38.71
N SER A 8 -4.39 37.00 -37.97
CA SER A 8 -4.13 36.69 -36.57
C SER A 8 -5.29 37.19 -35.70
N GLY A 9 -5.89 36.29 -34.93
CA GLY A 9 -6.80 36.63 -33.84
C GLY A 9 -6.13 36.35 -32.50
N ILE A 10 -5.37 37.33 -31.99
CA ILE A 10 -4.87 37.35 -30.61
C ILE A 10 -5.98 37.87 -29.70
N GLY A 11 -6.68 36.97 -29.01
CA GLY A 11 -7.61 37.30 -27.93
C GLY A 11 -6.89 37.19 -26.59
N GLU A 12 -6.27 38.27 -26.15
CA GLU A 12 -5.69 38.37 -24.81
C GLU A 12 -6.78 38.53 -23.73
N ARG A 13 -6.62 37.70 -22.68
CA ARG A 13 -6.91 37.91 -21.25
C ARG A 13 -8.06 38.83 -20.84
N GLN A 14 -8.97 38.25 -20.05
CA GLN A 14 -9.43 38.92 -18.82
C GLN A 14 -9.90 37.87 -17.79
N VAL A 15 -9.09 37.64 -16.76
CA VAL A 15 -9.52 36.99 -15.50
C VAL A 15 -9.84 38.10 -14.50
N PRO A 16 -11.09 38.27 -14.05
CA PRO A 16 -11.36 39.12 -12.90
C PRO A 16 -11.08 38.36 -11.59
N ALA A 17 -10.30 39.01 -10.74
CA ALA A 17 -9.92 38.56 -9.41
C ALA A 17 -11.12 38.45 -8.45
N SER A 18 -11.05 37.44 -7.57
CA SER A 18 -12.00 37.20 -6.48
C SER A 18 -11.74 38.16 -5.30
N PRO A 19 -12.77 38.78 -4.70
CA PRO A 19 -12.68 39.32 -3.35
C PRO A 19 -13.44 38.46 -2.33
N ALA A 20 -12.71 37.94 -1.35
CA ALA A 20 -13.26 37.37 -0.12
C ALA A 20 -13.54 38.47 0.92
N PRO A 21 -14.70 38.43 1.59
CA PRO A 21 -14.82 38.87 2.98
C PRO A 21 -15.67 37.87 3.80
N ALA A 22 -15.63 37.72 5.11
CA ALA A 22 -14.89 38.28 6.23
C ALA A 22 -15.13 37.33 7.41
N SER A 23 -14.18 37.21 8.34
CA SER A 23 -14.38 36.52 9.62
C SER A 23 -15.12 37.42 10.62
N PRO A 24 -16.12 36.92 11.36
CA PRO A 24 -16.55 37.50 12.63
C PRO A 24 -15.97 36.74 13.85
N PRO A 25 -16.04 37.34 15.05
CA PRO A 25 -15.00 37.21 16.07
C PRO A 25 -15.22 36.10 17.11
N LEU A 26 -14.10 35.84 17.78
CA LEU A 26 -13.85 35.15 19.04
C LEU A 26 -14.99 35.30 20.08
N GLY A 27 -15.73 34.22 20.29
CA GLY A 27 -16.60 34.03 21.47
C GLY A 27 -15.84 33.25 22.54
N ARG A 28 -15.46 33.94 23.62
CA ARG A 28 -15.09 33.33 24.90
C ARG A 28 -16.37 32.87 25.59
N ASP A 29 -16.39 31.64 26.09
CA ASP A 29 -17.26 31.30 27.22
C ASP A 29 -16.48 30.45 28.22
N ILE A 30 -16.54 30.91 29.47
CA ILE A 30 -15.93 30.33 30.66
C ILE A 30 -16.99 29.39 31.23
N GLY A 31 -16.69 28.10 31.26
CA GLY A 31 -17.47 27.11 31.98
C GLY A 31 -16.53 26.19 32.74
N ASP A 32 -16.15 26.60 33.95
CA ASP A 32 -15.80 25.62 34.97
C ASP A 32 -17.08 24.82 35.31
N GLY A 33 -16.94 23.51 35.48
CA GLY A 33 -18.11 22.64 35.62
C GLY A 33 -17.71 21.18 35.61
N SER A 34 -16.78 20.82 36.49
CA SER A 34 -16.55 19.42 36.84
C SER A 34 -17.78 18.91 37.58
N VAL A 35 -18.57 18.06 36.94
CA VAL A 35 -19.50 17.14 37.63
C VAL A 35 -19.27 15.75 37.03
N PRO A 36 -18.55 14.84 37.73
CA PRO A 36 -18.43 13.47 37.29
C PRO A 36 -19.79 12.74 37.45
N PRO A 37 -20.16 11.83 36.53
CA PRO A 37 -21.40 11.06 36.66
C PRO A 37 -21.30 10.06 37.83
N PRO A 38 -22.27 10.02 38.77
CA PRO A 38 -22.32 8.99 39.80
C PRO A 38 -23.00 7.73 39.24
N ASN A 39 -22.24 6.94 38.45
CA ASN A 39 -22.40 5.49 38.27
C ASN A 39 -21.54 5.02 37.10
N SER A 40 -20.26 4.76 37.35
CA SER A 40 -19.50 3.82 36.54
C SER A 40 -19.45 2.50 37.30
N PRO A 41 -19.88 1.37 36.71
CA PRO A 41 -19.65 0.07 37.34
C PRO A 41 -18.14 -0.15 37.48
N ALA A 42 -17.73 -0.79 38.58
CA ALA A 42 -16.33 -1.12 38.86
C ALA A 42 -15.65 -1.76 37.63
N PRO A 43 -14.35 -1.51 37.39
CA PRO A 43 -13.63 -2.16 36.30
C PRO A 43 -13.72 -3.67 36.47
N ILE A 44 -14.24 -4.34 35.45
CA ILE A 44 -14.22 -5.79 35.32
C ILE A 44 -12.74 -6.18 35.34
N PRO A 45 -12.26 -7.03 36.27
CA PRO A 45 -10.88 -7.49 36.23
C PRO A 45 -10.68 -8.26 34.92
N LEU A 46 -9.82 -7.72 34.03
CA LEU A 46 -9.29 -8.50 32.92
C LEU A 46 -8.58 -9.71 33.54
N PRO A 47 -8.79 -10.94 33.03
CA PRO A 47 -7.96 -12.05 33.46
C PRO A 47 -6.52 -11.72 33.07
N GLU A 48 -5.67 -11.53 34.09
CA GLU A 48 -4.23 -11.58 33.93
C GLU A 48 -3.91 -12.90 33.23
N ARG A 49 -3.46 -12.82 31.98
CA ARG A 49 -2.91 -13.99 31.29
C ARG A 49 -1.57 -14.26 31.95
N SER A 50 -1.64 -15.08 32.99
CA SER A 50 -0.53 -15.75 33.63
C SER A 50 0.44 -16.24 32.59
N SER A 51 1.72 -15.93 32.82
CA SER A 51 2.86 -16.57 32.19
C SER A 51 2.79 -18.07 32.48
N GLY A 52 2.13 -18.80 31.59
CA GLY A 52 2.07 -20.25 31.59
C GLY A 52 3.08 -20.78 30.60
N ALA A 53 4.11 -21.46 31.09
CA ALA A 53 4.87 -22.41 30.30
C ALA A 53 3.88 -23.48 29.81
N GLY A 54 3.49 -23.39 28.56
CA GLY A 54 2.69 -24.38 27.85
C GLY A 54 3.44 -24.77 26.60
N ASP A 55 3.75 -26.06 26.47
CA ASP A 55 4.22 -26.69 25.25
C ASP A 55 3.33 -26.25 24.08
N SER A 56 3.84 -25.32 23.26
CA SER A 56 3.11 -24.76 22.12
C SER A 56 3.73 -25.34 20.86
N ALA A 57 3.04 -26.33 20.29
CA ALA A 57 3.26 -26.81 18.93
C ALA A 57 3.35 -25.62 17.94
N PRO A 58 4.12 -25.75 16.85
CA PRO A 58 4.88 -24.64 16.28
C PRO A 58 3.99 -23.55 15.72
N ALA A 59 4.46 -22.30 15.80
CA ALA A 59 3.92 -21.17 15.09
C ALA A 59 3.82 -21.53 13.60
N GLY A 60 2.60 -21.72 13.09
CA GLY A 60 2.36 -21.98 11.67
C GLY A 60 3.02 -20.92 10.80
N ARG A 61 3.30 -21.25 9.54
CA ARG A 61 3.85 -20.27 8.60
C ARG A 61 2.83 -19.17 8.35
N LEU A 62 3.26 -17.93 8.52
CA LEU A 62 2.45 -16.77 8.17
C LEU A 62 2.26 -16.72 6.66
N GLU A 63 1.01 -16.61 6.23
CA GLU A 63 0.68 -16.36 4.83
C GLU A 63 0.96 -14.90 4.49
N LEU A 64 1.48 -14.66 3.27
CA LEU A 64 2.05 -13.37 2.90
C LEU A 64 1.34 -12.75 1.70
N ALA A 65 1.05 -11.45 1.79
CA ALA A 65 0.71 -10.60 0.66
C ALA A 65 1.99 -10.06 0.02
N VAL A 66 2.20 -10.35 -1.26
CA VAL A 66 3.48 -10.10 -1.94
C VAL A 66 3.36 -8.94 -2.92
N GLY A 67 4.03 -7.82 -2.62
CA GLY A 67 4.10 -6.67 -3.50
C GLY A 67 5.27 -6.77 -4.49
N LEU A 68 4.99 -6.42 -5.75
CA LEU A 68 5.90 -6.58 -6.88
C LEU A 68 6.14 -5.27 -7.61
N GLY A 69 7.42 -4.96 -7.86
CA GLY A 69 7.86 -3.93 -8.79
C GLY A 69 8.69 -4.54 -9.92
N LEU A 70 8.27 -4.32 -11.17
CA LEU A 70 8.92 -4.93 -12.34
C LEU A 70 8.93 -4.01 -13.56
N ARG A 71 9.83 -4.33 -14.51
CA ARG A 71 9.89 -3.71 -15.83
C ARG A 71 8.89 -4.39 -16.80
N PRO A 72 8.41 -3.69 -17.84
CA PRO A 72 7.56 -4.32 -18.86
C PRO A 72 8.24 -5.54 -19.48
N GLY A 73 7.46 -6.56 -19.82
CA GLY A 73 7.99 -7.79 -20.45
C GLY A 73 8.80 -8.71 -19.52
N THR A 74 8.76 -8.49 -18.21
CA THR A 74 9.32 -9.45 -17.22
C THR A 74 8.53 -10.76 -17.29
N THR A 75 9.20 -11.90 -17.49
CA THR A 75 8.52 -13.20 -17.65
C THR A 75 8.03 -13.78 -16.32
N ALA A 76 7.05 -14.68 -16.37
CA ALA A 76 6.49 -15.33 -15.19
C ALA A 76 7.55 -16.12 -14.42
N GLU A 77 8.40 -16.86 -15.13
CA GLU A 77 9.45 -17.69 -14.54
C GLU A 77 10.43 -16.84 -13.73
N ARG A 78 10.77 -15.66 -14.24
CA ARG A 78 11.64 -14.71 -13.53
C ARG A 78 10.96 -14.16 -12.28
N ILE A 79 9.67 -13.84 -12.35
CA ILE A 79 8.89 -13.36 -11.21
C ILE A 79 8.81 -14.46 -10.14
N ILE A 80 8.43 -15.67 -10.52
CA ILE A 80 8.31 -16.83 -9.61
C ILE A 80 9.65 -17.13 -8.93
N ALA A 81 10.74 -17.17 -9.69
CA ALA A 81 12.07 -17.40 -9.16
C ALA A 81 12.49 -16.30 -8.15
N ALA A 82 12.23 -15.03 -8.47
CA ALA A 82 12.50 -13.93 -7.57
C ALA A 82 11.68 -14.01 -6.28
N VAL A 83 10.38 -14.28 -6.37
CA VAL A 83 9.50 -14.43 -5.20
C VAL A 83 9.95 -15.60 -4.33
N ARG A 84 10.21 -16.78 -4.90
CA ARG A 84 10.71 -17.95 -4.17
C ARG A 84 12.08 -17.70 -3.52
N THR A 85 12.97 -16.94 -4.17
CA THR A 85 14.27 -16.56 -3.60
C THR A 85 14.11 -15.69 -2.35
N VAL A 86 13.13 -14.79 -2.33
CA VAL A 86 12.90 -13.85 -1.22
C VAL A 86 12.13 -14.50 -0.08
N LEU A 87 11.05 -15.22 -0.41
CA LEU A 87 10.11 -15.79 0.56
C LEU A 87 10.49 -17.20 1.01
N GLY A 88 11.29 -17.95 0.24
CA GLY A 88 11.51 -19.38 0.50
C GLY A 88 10.19 -20.16 0.45
N ALA A 89 9.88 -20.88 1.52
CA ALA A 89 8.68 -21.72 1.62
C ALA A 89 7.48 -21.06 2.34
N HIS A 90 7.46 -19.72 2.52
CA HIS A 90 6.29 -19.06 3.08
C HIS A 90 5.09 -19.14 2.12
N PRO A 91 3.88 -19.46 2.60
CA PRO A 91 2.68 -19.45 1.78
C PRO A 91 2.35 -18.03 1.32
N ILE A 92 1.81 -17.93 0.11
CA ILE A 92 1.47 -16.68 -0.55
C ILE A 92 -0.05 -16.59 -0.60
N ALA A 93 -0.62 -15.51 -0.05
CA ALA A 93 -2.05 -15.24 -0.13
C ALA A 93 -2.43 -14.62 -1.46
N CYS A 94 -1.59 -13.68 -1.92
CA CYS A 94 -1.86 -12.87 -3.10
C CYS A 94 -0.59 -12.21 -3.62
N LEU A 95 -0.63 -11.84 -4.89
CA LEU A 95 0.32 -10.90 -5.48
C LEU A 95 -0.32 -9.52 -5.57
N ALA A 96 0.49 -8.47 -5.47
CA ALA A 96 0.04 -7.08 -5.53
C ALA A 96 1.02 -6.22 -6.33
N THR A 97 0.52 -5.26 -7.13
CA THR A 97 1.36 -4.33 -7.89
C THR A 97 0.66 -3.00 -8.16
N VAL A 98 1.28 -2.14 -8.97
CA VAL A 98 0.65 -0.91 -9.50
C VAL A 98 -0.25 -1.25 -10.69
N ASP A 99 -1.41 -0.60 -10.78
CA ASP A 99 -2.46 -0.77 -11.81
C ASP A 99 -1.93 -0.95 -13.24
N ARG A 100 -1.01 -0.08 -13.69
CA ARG A 100 -0.41 -0.13 -15.04
C ARG A 100 0.37 -1.42 -15.35
N ARG A 101 0.62 -2.26 -14.34
CA ARG A 101 1.30 -3.56 -14.46
C ARG A 101 0.36 -4.75 -14.32
N ALA A 102 -0.89 -4.54 -13.90
CA ALA A 102 -1.82 -5.63 -13.59
C ALA A 102 -2.10 -6.55 -14.80
N ASP A 103 -2.12 -5.96 -16.00
CA ASP A 103 -2.39 -6.68 -17.25
C ASP A 103 -1.15 -7.27 -17.94
N GLU A 104 0.04 -7.10 -17.35
CA GLU A 104 1.26 -7.66 -17.92
C GLU A 104 1.17 -9.20 -17.91
N PRO A 105 1.45 -9.89 -19.03
CA PRO A 105 1.26 -11.32 -19.14
C PRO A 105 2.11 -12.10 -18.12
N GLY A 106 3.31 -11.60 -17.82
CA GLY A 106 4.20 -12.23 -16.84
C GLY A 106 3.65 -12.26 -15.42
N ILE A 107 3.02 -11.16 -14.96
CA ILE A 107 2.48 -11.12 -13.58
C ILE A 107 1.20 -11.94 -13.46
N ARG A 108 0.33 -11.92 -14.48
CA ARG A 108 -0.89 -12.73 -14.50
C ARG A 108 -0.57 -14.22 -14.54
N ALA A 109 0.40 -14.62 -15.37
CA ALA A 109 0.85 -16.01 -15.41
C ALA A 109 1.54 -16.43 -14.10
N ALA A 110 2.33 -15.56 -13.47
CA ALA A 110 2.90 -15.85 -12.15
C ALA A 110 1.82 -16.03 -11.08
N ALA A 111 0.80 -15.16 -11.03
CA ALA A 111 -0.32 -15.29 -10.10
C ALA A 111 -1.07 -16.61 -10.31
N ALA A 112 -1.33 -16.98 -11.58
CA ALA A 112 -1.97 -18.24 -11.93
C ALA A 112 -1.13 -19.46 -11.51
N GLU A 113 0.18 -19.44 -11.71
CA GLU A 113 1.09 -20.52 -11.31
C GLU A 113 1.16 -20.68 -9.78
N PHE A 114 1.12 -19.57 -9.04
CA PHE A 114 1.00 -19.62 -7.58
C PHE A 114 -0.40 -20.01 -7.11
N GLY A 115 -1.42 -19.95 -7.98
CA GLY A 115 -2.82 -20.23 -7.63
C GLY A 115 -3.46 -19.15 -6.76
N VAL A 116 -2.98 -17.90 -6.84
CA VAL A 116 -3.39 -16.80 -5.95
C VAL A 116 -3.98 -15.62 -6.73
N PRO A 117 -4.85 -14.80 -6.11
CA PRO A 117 -5.33 -13.57 -6.72
C PRO A 117 -4.19 -12.56 -6.94
N LEU A 118 -4.38 -11.72 -7.96
CA LEU A 118 -3.56 -10.54 -8.23
C LEU A 118 -4.37 -9.29 -7.93
N TYR A 119 -3.88 -8.47 -7.01
CA TYR A 119 -4.41 -7.14 -6.71
C TYR A 119 -3.56 -6.07 -7.38
N SER A 120 -4.21 -4.96 -7.71
CA SER A 120 -3.52 -3.79 -8.23
C SER A 120 -4.05 -2.52 -7.60
N PHE A 121 -3.17 -1.54 -7.45
CA PHE A 121 -3.46 -0.28 -6.80
C PHE A 121 -3.02 0.87 -7.68
N THR A 122 -3.78 1.95 -7.63
CA THR A 122 -3.45 3.19 -8.32
C THR A 122 -2.21 3.84 -7.70
N PRO A 123 -1.48 4.67 -8.45
CA PRO A 123 -0.37 5.45 -7.89
C PRO A 123 -0.79 6.30 -6.68
N ALA A 124 -2.01 6.83 -6.66
CA ALA A 124 -2.52 7.64 -5.55
C ALA A 124 -2.69 6.81 -4.26
N GLU A 125 -3.24 5.61 -4.36
CA GLU A 125 -3.34 4.68 -3.22
C GLU A 125 -1.96 4.29 -2.69
N LEU A 126 -1.01 3.98 -3.59
CA LEU A 126 0.35 3.62 -3.22
C LEU A 126 1.12 4.80 -2.59
N ALA A 127 0.89 6.03 -3.04
CA ALA A 127 1.52 7.24 -2.49
C ALA A 127 1.10 7.54 -1.05
N ALA A 128 -0.11 7.13 -0.66
CA ALA A 128 -0.64 7.34 0.68
C ALA A 128 0.00 6.41 1.74
N VAL A 129 0.74 5.39 1.30
CA VAL A 129 1.37 4.41 2.20
C VAL A 129 2.77 4.86 2.59
N GLN A 130 3.02 4.92 3.90
CA GLN A 130 4.38 5.10 4.41
C GLN A 130 5.16 3.79 4.26
N VAL A 131 6.30 3.85 3.58
CA VAL A 131 7.17 2.70 3.33
C VAL A 131 8.56 2.94 3.93
N PRO A 132 9.22 1.89 4.47
CA PRO A 132 10.52 2.04 5.10
C PRO A 132 11.66 2.27 4.11
N ASN A 133 11.52 1.85 2.84
CA ASN A 133 12.58 1.97 1.85
C ASN A 133 12.11 2.65 0.55
N PRO A 134 12.07 3.99 0.54
CA PRO A 134 11.64 4.74 -0.64
C PRO A 134 12.56 4.49 -1.85
N SER A 135 12.03 4.75 -3.05
CA SER A 135 12.61 4.43 -4.34
C SER A 135 12.60 5.67 -5.22
N ALA A 136 13.77 6.26 -5.44
CA ALA A 136 13.92 7.40 -6.36
C ALA A 136 13.31 7.10 -7.75
N HIS A 137 13.56 5.90 -8.29
CA HIS A 137 12.99 5.50 -9.57
C HIS A 137 11.44 5.46 -9.57
N ALA A 138 10.83 5.06 -8.45
CA ALA A 138 9.36 5.04 -8.36
C ALA A 138 8.81 6.46 -8.15
N MET A 139 9.52 7.29 -7.40
CA MET A 139 9.20 8.71 -7.25
C MET A 139 9.25 9.42 -8.60
N ASP A 140 10.31 9.23 -9.38
CA ASP A 140 10.47 9.88 -10.69
C ASP A 140 9.45 9.37 -11.71
N ALA A 141 9.16 8.06 -11.72
CA ALA A 141 8.32 7.45 -12.75
C ALA A 141 6.81 7.51 -12.45
N LEU A 142 6.43 7.66 -11.17
CA LEU A 142 5.05 7.49 -10.70
C LEU A 142 4.65 8.45 -9.57
N GLY A 143 5.58 9.21 -8.99
CA GLY A 143 5.29 10.08 -7.84
C GLY A 143 5.03 9.31 -6.54
N ILE A 144 5.49 8.06 -6.43
CA ILE A 144 5.23 7.18 -5.27
C ILE A 144 6.51 6.76 -4.56
N PRO A 145 6.50 6.60 -3.23
CA PRO A 145 7.71 6.28 -2.49
C PRO A 145 8.19 4.86 -2.80
N GLY A 146 7.33 3.91 -3.14
CA GLY A 146 7.77 2.61 -3.64
C GLY A 146 6.63 1.64 -3.90
N VAL A 147 6.60 1.02 -5.09
CA VAL A 147 5.51 0.10 -5.48
C VAL A 147 5.44 -1.13 -4.58
N ALA A 148 6.54 -1.88 -4.45
CA ALA A 148 6.50 -3.21 -3.85
C ALA A 148 6.08 -3.18 -2.37
N GLU A 149 6.67 -2.30 -1.57
CA GLU A 149 6.33 -2.21 -0.14
C GLU A 149 4.92 -1.67 0.07
N ALA A 150 4.52 -0.62 -0.66
CA ALA A 150 3.18 -0.05 -0.53
C ALA A 150 2.10 -1.06 -0.97
N ALA A 151 2.31 -1.75 -2.09
CA ALA A 151 1.37 -2.75 -2.58
C ALA A 151 1.26 -3.96 -1.64
N ALA A 152 2.39 -4.41 -1.04
CA ALA A 152 2.36 -5.47 -0.04
C ALA A 152 1.56 -5.05 1.20
N LEU A 153 1.77 -3.82 1.69
CA LEU A 153 1.07 -3.28 2.86
C LEU A 153 -0.43 -3.07 2.62
N LEU A 154 -0.84 -2.61 1.43
CA LEU A 154 -2.26 -2.46 1.11
C LEU A 154 -2.98 -3.79 0.92
N ALA A 155 -2.30 -4.79 0.37
CA ALA A 155 -2.88 -6.12 0.17
C ALA A 155 -2.82 -6.99 1.43
N GLY A 156 -1.91 -6.71 2.35
CA GLY A 156 -1.78 -7.42 3.62
C GLY A 156 -2.74 -6.94 4.70
N THR A 157 -2.79 -7.68 5.81
CA THR A 157 -3.56 -7.31 7.01
C THR A 157 -2.67 -6.96 8.20
N GLY A 158 -1.34 -6.99 8.02
CA GLY A 158 -0.36 -6.64 9.04
C GLY A 158 0.87 -5.93 8.47
N GLY A 159 1.95 -5.89 9.26
CA GLY A 159 3.19 -5.20 8.90
C GLY A 159 4.03 -5.94 7.85
N LEU A 160 5.05 -5.24 7.34
CA LEU A 160 6.06 -5.84 6.46
C LEU A 160 6.83 -6.94 7.20
N VAL A 161 6.85 -8.13 6.61
CA VAL A 161 7.67 -9.28 7.01
C VAL A 161 8.98 -9.30 6.24
N PHE A 162 8.90 -8.93 4.96
CA PHE A 162 10.05 -8.76 4.09
C PHE A 162 10.04 -7.36 3.50
N SER A 163 10.99 -6.54 3.93
CA SER A 163 11.31 -5.27 3.27
C SER A 163 11.73 -5.50 1.82
N ARG A 164 11.75 -4.42 1.05
CA ARG A 164 12.14 -4.40 -0.36
C ARG A 164 13.46 -5.14 -0.62
N ARG A 165 13.41 -6.17 -1.46
CA ARG A 165 14.57 -6.86 -2.03
C ARG A 165 14.52 -6.83 -3.56
N ILE A 166 15.69 -6.82 -4.21
CA ILE A 166 15.80 -6.84 -5.67
C ILE A 166 16.49 -8.14 -6.08
N VAL A 167 15.81 -8.95 -6.88
CA VAL A 167 16.32 -10.23 -7.40
C VAL A 167 16.09 -10.27 -8.90
N ALA A 168 17.17 -10.41 -9.68
CA ALA A 168 17.12 -10.47 -11.15
C ALA A 168 16.30 -9.33 -11.82
N GLY A 169 16.34 -8.12 -11.24
CA GLY A 169 15.59 -6.96 -11.73
C GLY A 169 14.11 -6.90 -11.33
N VAL A 170 13.64 -7.87 -10.53
CA VAL A 170 12.31 -7.86 -9.88
C VAL A 170 12.46 -7.35 -8.46
N VAL A 171 11.64 -6.38 -8.09
CA VAL A 171 11.53 -5.89 -6.71
C VAL A 171 10.42 -6.65 -6.01
N VAL A 172 10.71 -7.22 -4.85
CA VAL A 172 9.78 -8.01 -4.04
C VAL A 172 9.76 -7.45 -2.62
N ALA A 173 8.57 -7.29 -2.05
CA ALA A 173 8.34 -7.06 -0.63
C ALA A 173 7.13 -7.89 -0.18
N ALA A 174 7.00 -8.16 1.11
CA ALA A 174 5.85 -8.91 1.61
C ALA A 174 5.39 -8.44 2.98
N ALA A 175 4.08 -8.45 3.18
CA ALA A 175 3.42 -8.16 4.45
C ALA A 175 2.64 -9.38 4.95
N ALA A 176 2.37 -9.43 6.25
CA ALA A 176 1.53 -10.45 6.85
C ALA A 176 0.11 -10.41 6.26
N HIS A 177 -0.45 -11.58 5.94
CA HIS A 177 -1.82 -11.72 5.47
C HIS A 177 -2.50 -12.87 6.24
N GLY A 178 -3.44 -12.52 7.13
CA GLY A 178 -4.21 -13.50 7.89
C GLY A 178 -3.48 -14.17 9.07
N SER A 179 -4.13 -15.19 9.62
CA SER A 179 -3.63 -16.02 10.73
C SER A 179 -2.63 -17.06 10.21
N PRO A 180 -1.68 -17.54 11.02
CA PRO A 180 -0.69 -18.51 10.57
C PRO A 180 -1.34 -19.78 10.02
N VAL A 181 -0.88 -20.24 8.86
CA VAL A 181 -1.32 -21.49 8.25
C VAL A 181 -0.54 -22.63 8.92
N PRO A 182 -1.20 -23.65 9.49
CA PRO A 182 -0.50 -24.77 10.11
C PRO A 182 0.35 -25.52 9.07
N ASP A 183 1.57 -25.91 9.44
CA ASP A 183 2.39 -26.78 8.60
C ASP A 183 1.68 -28.15 8.48
N ALA A 184 1.49 -28.62 7.24
CA ALA A 184 0.82 -29.89 6.92
C ALA A 184 1.75 -31.11 7.11
#